data_AF-A0A9N7GZ90-F1
#
_entry.id   AF-A0A9N7GZ90-F1
#
_cell.length_a   1.000
_cell.length_b   1.000
_cell.length_c   1.000
_cell.angle_alpha   90.00
_cell.angle_beta   90.00
_cell.angle_gamma   90.00
#
_symmetry.space_group_name_H-M   'P 1'
#
loop_
_entity.id
_entity.type
_entity.pdbx_description
1 polymer ?
#
loop_
_entity_poly.entity_id
_entity_poly.type
_entity_poly.pdbx_seq_one_letter_code
_entity_poly.pdbx_strand_id
1 'polypeptide(L)' 'MVLTIKVTAADGTLYHVAARQLNDATAWWRIAQLNGMTDPDLSTFTTPVTLVLPAIDTVLDSGVPGVTA' A
#
# COMPACT_ATOMS: atom_id res chain seq x y z
N MET A 1 15.88 4.89 -3.14
CA MET A 1 16.03 4.27 -1.81
C MET A 1 14.76 3.48 -1.54
N VAL A 2 14.87 2.24 -1.06
CA VAL A 2 13.68 1.42 -0.76
C VAL A 2 13.19 1.80 0.64
N LEU A 3 11.93 2.20 0.77
CA LEU A 3 11.30 2.49 2.06
C LEU A 3 10.57 1.26 2.54
N THR A 4 10.66 0.98 3.84
CA THR A 4 9.96 -0.14 4.48
C THR A 4 9.24 0.32 5.74
N ILE A 5 8.08 -0.27 6.00
CA ILE A 5 7.30 -0.04 7.23
C ILE A 5 6.96 -1.37 7.88
N LYS A 6 6.65 -1.34 9.17
CA LYS A 6 5.99 -2.46 9.85
C LYS A 6 4.50 -2.19 9.94
N VAL A 7 3.70 -3.19 9.57
CA VAL A 7 2.24 -3.18 9.69
C VAL A 7 1.77 -4.35 10.53
N THR A 8 0.56 -4.24 11.06
CA THR A 8 -0.14 -5.27 11.84
C THR A 8 -1.58 -5.38 11.36
N ALA A 9 -2.32 -6.37 11.87
CA ALA A 9 -3.77 -6.43 11.64
C ALA A 9 -4.53 -5.16 12.06
N ALA A 10 -3.99 -4.37 13.00
CA ALA A 10 -4.60 -3.11 13.42
C ALA A 10 -4.54 -2.00 12.34
N ASP A 11 -3.66 -2.12 11.35
CA ASP A 11 -3.65 -1.22 10.20
C ASP A 11 -4.83 -1.52 9.24
N GLY A 12 -5.51 -2.66 9.43
CA GLY A 12 -6.76 -3.03 8.75
C GLY A 12 -6.54 -3.45 7.30
N THR A 13 -6.25 -2.49 6.42
CA THR A 13 -6.09 -2.75 4.99
C THR A 13 -4.96 -1.92 4.39
N LEU A 14 -4.46 -2.36 3.23
CA LEU A 14 -3.50 -1.59 2.44
C LEU A 14 -4.05 -0.23 1.98
N TYR A 15 -5.38 -0.03 1.94
CA TYR A 15 -5.96 1.30 1.68
C TYR A 15 -5.59 2.30 2.78
N HIS A 16 -5.70 1.91 4.06
CA HIS A 16 -5.31 2.77 5.17
C HIS A 16 -3.79 3.04 5.18
N VAL A 17 -3.00 2.01 4.88
CA VAL A 17 -1.55 2.14 4.78
C VAL A 17 -1.17 3.11 3.65
N ALA A 18 -1.75 2.95 2.47
CA ALA A 18 -1.49 3.80 1.31
C ALA A 18 -1.94 5.25 1.56
N ALA A 19 -3.12 5.47 2.15
CA ALA A 19 -3.58 6.80 2.54
C ALA A 19 -2.58 7.51 3.46
N ARG A 20 -2.06 6.80 4.48
CA ARG A 20 -1.14 7.36 5.47
C ARG A 20 0.28 7.59 4.92
N GLN A 21 0.77 6.68 4.09
CA GLN A 21 2.19 6.64 3.69
C GLN A 21 2.44 7.22 2.31
N LEU A 22 1.48 7.12 1.40
CA LEU A 22 1.57 7.58 0.03
C LEU A 22 0.72 8.82 -0.25
N ASN A 23 -0.08 9.27 0.74
CA ASN A 23 -1.08 10.32 0.59
C ASN A 23 -2.12 9.99 -0.51
N ASP A 24 -2.32 8.70 -0.79
CA ASP A 24 -3.26 8.20 -1.79
C ASP A 24 -3.69 6.78 -1.40
N ALA A 25 -4.95 6.62 -1.00
CA ALA A 25 -5.52 5.33 -0.65
C ALA A 25 -5.64 4.40 -1.87
N THR A 26 -5.80 4.95 -3.06
CA THR A 26 -6.01 4.19 -4.29
C THR A 26 -4.73 3.50 -4.78
N ALA A 27 -3.55 3.98 -4.32
CA ALA A 27 -2.24 3.39 -4.60
C ALA A 27 -1.94 2.08 -3.82
N TRP A 28 -2.89 1.52 -3.08
CA TRP A 28 -2.70 0.30 -2.29
C TRP A 28 -2.16 -0.88 -3.11
N TRP A 29 -2.58 -1.00 -4.38
CA TRP A 29 -2.19 -2.10 -5.26
C TRP A 29 -0.69 -2.07 -5.59
N ARG A 30 -0.07 -0.89 -5.58
CA ARG A 30 1.38 -0.74 -5.77
C ARG A 30 2.16 -1.34 -4.61
N ILE A 31 1.65 -1.16 -3.38
CA ILE A 31 2.21 -1.80 -2.18
C ILE A 31 2.02 -3.32 -2.30
N ALA A 32 0.82 -3.78 -2.66
CA ALA A 32 0.54 -5.20 -2.79
C ALA A 32 1.48 -5.88 -3.81
N GLN A 33 1.61 -5.30 -5.01
CA GLN A 33 2.47 -5.82 -6.08
C GLN A 33 3.95 -5.92 -5.66
N LEU A 34 4.47 -4.89 -4.99
CA LEU A 34 5.87 -4.89 -4.51
C LEU A 34 6.14 -5.95 -3.45
N ASN A 35 5.13 -6.38 -2.71
CA ASN A 35 5.24 -7.36 -1.63
C ASN A 35 4.68 -8.75 -2.01
N GLY A 36 4.34 -8.98 -3.28
CA GLY A 36 3.80 -10.25 -3.75
C GLY A 36 2.41 -10.58 -3.20
N MET A 37 1.65 -9.56 -2.80
CA MET A 37 0.28 -9.69 -2.29
C MET A 37 -0.73 -9.36 -3.39
N THR A 38 -1.91 -9.98 -3.31
CA THR A 38 -3.05 -9.69 -4.20
C THR A 38 -4.27 -9.16 -3.45
N ASP A 39 -4.33 -9.40 -2.14
CA ASP A 39 -5.41 -8.97 -1.26
C ASP A 39 -4.95 -7.77 -0.41
N PRO A 40 -5.71 -6.67 -0.35
CA PRO A 40 -5.41 -5.54 0.52
C PRO A 40 -5.68 -5.81 2.01
N ASP A 41 -6.34 -6.91 2.40
CA ASP A 41 -6.66 -7.19 3.80
C ASP A 41 -5.42 -7.58 4.62
N LEU A 42 -5.19 -6.86 5.72
CA LEU A 42 -4.11 -7.12 6.68
C LEU A 42 -4.62 -7.83 7.95
N SER A 43 -5.94 -8.00 8.09
CA SER A 43 -6.58 -8.53 9.30
C SER A 43 -6.10 -9.93 9.70
N THR A 44 -5.59 -10.69 8.73
CA THR A 44 -5.07 -12.05 8.92
C THR A 44 -3.66 -12.10 9.50
N PHE A 45 -2.96 -10.96 9.60
CA PHE A 45 -1.59 -10.92 10.12
C PHE A 45 -1.58 -11.17 11.64
N THR A 46 -1.01 -12.30 12.04
CA THR A 46 -0.87 -12.69 13.47
C THR A 46 0.36 -12.09 14.14
N THR A 47 1.31 -11.57 13.35
CA THR A 47 2.51 -10.88 13.83
C THR A 47 2.79 -9.66 12.95
N PRO A 48 3.57 -8.66 13.42
CA PRO A 48 3.94 -7.53 12.59
C PRO A 48 4.72 -7.97 11.34
N VAL A 49 4.31 -7.48 10.17
CA VAL A 49 4.91 -7.78 8.87
C VAL A 49 5.61 -6.54 8.32
N THR A 50 6.79 -6.71 7.73
CA THR A 50 7.48 -5.63 7.03
C THR A 50 6.99 -5.54 5.60
N LEU A 51 6.51 -4.37 5.18
CA LEU A 51 6.14 -4.09 3.79
C LEU A 51 7.10 -3.09 3.16
N VAL A 52 7.44 -3.33 1.90
CA VAL A 52 8.12 -2.39 1.01
C VAL A 52 7.10 -1.39 0.48
N LEU A 53 7.44 -0.10 0.52
CA LEU A 53 6.62 0.96 -0.03
C LEU A 53 7.15 1.43 -1.39
N PRO A 54 6.25 1.71 -2.36
CA PRO A 54 6.62 2.44 -3.56
C PRO A 54 6.96 3.89 -3.22
N ALA A 55 7.66 4.57 -4.12
CA ALA A 55 7.75 6.02 -4.04
C ALA A 55 6.35 6.64 -4.25
N ILE A 56 6.10 7.75 -3.56
CA ILE A 56 4.92 8.58 -3.80
C ILE A 56 4.91 8.96 -5.29
N ASP A 57 3.77 8.75 -5.93
CA ASP A 57 3.55 9.13 -7.32
C ASP A 57 2.53 10.27 -7.32
N THR A 58 2.94 11.44 -7.81
CA THR A 58 2.09 12.65 -7.82
C THR A 58 1.31 12.79 -9.13
N VAL A 59 1.50 11.87 -10.08
CA VAL A 59 0.84 11.87 -11.40
C VAL A 59 -0.27 10.83 -11.44
N LEU A 60 -0.08 9.69 -10.76
CA LEU A 60 -1.12 8.68 -10.61
C LEU A 60 -2.17 9.16 -9.60
N ASP A 61 -3.34 9.58 -10.08
CA ASP A 61 -4.44 10.13 -9.27
C ASP A 61 -5.75 9.32 -9.40
N SER A 62 -5.87 8.47 -10.41
CA SER A 62 -7.07 7.67 -10.68
C SER A 62 -7.11 6.33 -9.93
N GLY A 63 -5.99 5.91 -9.36
CA GLY A 63 -5.82 4.56 -8.80
C GLY A 63 -5.74 3.44 -9.85
N VAL A 64 -5.80 3.75 -11.14
CA VAL A 64 -5.73 2.77 -12.24
C VAL A 64 -4.46 3.02 -13.06
N PRO A 65 -3.62 1.99 -13.28
CA PRO A 65 -2.40 2.15 -14.09
C PRO A 65 -2.71 2.73 -15.47
N GLY A 66 -2.05 3.83 -15.82
CA GLY A 66 -2.15 4.46 -17.14
C GLY A 66 -3.43 5.27 -17.39
N VAL A 67 -4.23 5.52 -16.35
CA VAL A 67 -5.42 6.38 -16.43
C VAL A 67 -5.17 7.63 -15.58
N THR A 68 -5.51 8.80 -16.12
CA THR A 68 -5.56 10.08 -15.39
C THR A 68 -7.00 10.38 -14.98
N ALA A 69 -7.21 10.89 -13.76
CA ALA A 69 -8.54 11.22 -13.22
C ALA A 69 -9.13 12.51 -13.80
#